data_AF-A0A1A6HBE0-F1
#
_entry.id   AF-A0A1A6HBE0-F1
#
_cell.length_a   1.000
_cell.length_b   1.000
_cell.length_c   1.000
_cell.angle_alpha   90.00
_cell.angle_beta   90.00
_cell.angle_gamma   90.00
#
_symmetry.space_group_name_H-M   'P 1'
#
loop_
_entity.id
_entity.type
_entity.pdbx_description
1 polymer ?
#
loop_
_entity_poly.entity_id
_entity_poly.type
_entity_poly.pdbx_seq_one_letter_code
_entity_poly.pdbx_strand_id
1 'polypeptide(L)'
;VYGFPVNQLFDMLLEIRDQYSETLLKKWAGVFRNILDSDNYSPIPVTSEETYKKVVGQFPFQDTELEKHPFPKKFPFSEFVPKVYNQIKEFIYACLKFSEDLHLSSTEVDDMIRKSTNLLLTRTLSNSLQNVIKRKNIGLTEIIINTTHLEKSCKYLEEFITNITNVLPETVHTTKLYGTTTFK
;
A
#
# COMPACT_ATOMS: atom_id res chain seq x y z
N VAL A 1 -4.81 -49.43 2.64
CA VAL A 1 -4.04 -48.16 2.57
C VAL A 1 -5.04 -47.05 2.34
N TYR A 2 -5.41 -46.31 3.39
CA TYR A 2 -6.33 -45.17 3.28
C TYR A 2 -5.55 -43.97 2.73
N GLY A 3 -5.54 -43.81 1.41
CA GLY A 3 -5.01 -42.62 0.75
C GLY A 3 -6.14 -41.62 0.54
N PHE A 4 -6.48 -40.82 1.56
CA PHE A 4 -7.32 -39.65 1.33
C PHE A 4 -6.58 -38.72 0.36
N PRO A 5 -7.27 -38.08 -0.61
CA PRO A 5 -6.64 -37.15 -1.56
C PRO A 5 -6.35 -35.81 -0.87
N VAL A 6 -5.45 -35.83 0.11
CA VAL A 6 -4.99 -34.65 0.85
C VAL A 6 -4.41 -33.60 -0.10
N ASN A 7 -3.79 -34.04 -1.19
CA ASN A 7 -3.26 -33.17 -2.23
C ASN A 7 -4.38 -32.37 -2.93
N GLN A 8 -5.53 -32.98 -3.24
CA GLN A 8 -6.64 -32.27 -3.90
C GLN A 8 -7.29 -31.22 -2.98
N LEU A 9 -7.38 -31.53 -1.68
CA LEU A 9 -7.84 -30.58 -0.67
C LEU A 9 -6.86 -29.41 -0.50
N PHE A 10 -5.56 -29.68 -0.51
CA PHE A 10 -4.53 -28.66 -0.45
C PHE A 10 -4.53 -27.77 -1.70
N ASP A 11 -4.63 -28.36 -2.89
CA ASP A 11 -4.75 -27.63 -4.16
C ASP A 11 -5.99 -26.73 -4.18
N MET A 12 -7.13 -27.23 -3.70
CA MET A 12 -8.36 -26.44 -3.59
C MET A 12 -8.23 -25.26 -2.61
N LEU A 13 -7.53 -25.43 -1.48
CA LEU A 13 -7.24 -24.34 -0.54
C LEU A 13 -6.34 -23.27 -1.18
N LEU A 14 -5.34 -23.70 -1.97
CA LEU A 14 -4.48 -22.77 -2.73
C LEU A 14 -5.30 -21.99 -3.77
N GLU A 15 -6.21 -22.65 -4.49
CA GLU A 15 -7.09 -21.97 -5.45
C GLU A 15 -8.02 -20.96 -4.78
N ILE A 16 -8.62 -21.30 -3.64
CA ILE A 16 -9.48 -20.37 -2.88
C ILE A 16 -8.68 -19.15 -2.42
N ARG A 17 -7.46 -19.35 -1.93
CA ARG A 17 -6.54 -18.27 -1.53
C ARG A 17 -6.22 -17.35 -2.70
N ASP A 18 -5.93 -17.92 -3.87
CA ASP A 18 -5.57 -17.15 -5.05
C ASP A 18 -6.79 -16.37 -5.59
N GLN A 19 -7.98 -16.98 -5.62
CA GLN A 19 -9.22 -16.28 -5.97
C GLN A 19 -9.57 -15.14 -5.01
N TYR A 20 -9.36 -15.34 -3.70
CA TYR A 20 -9.59 -14.30 -2.71
C TYR A 20 -8.61 -13.13 -2.89
N SER A 21 -7.33 -13.43 -3.11
CA SER A 21 -6.30 -12.42 -3.39
C SER A 21 -6.65 -11.60 -4.63
N GLU A 22 -7.11 -12.23 -5.71
CA GLU A 22 -7.59 -11.54 -6.91
C GLU A 22 -8.84 -10.69 -6.65
N THR A 23 -9.76 -11.17 -5.81
CA THR A 23 -10.97 -10.41 -5.43
C THR A 23 -10.62 -9.17 -4.61
N LEU A 24 -9.69 -9.28 -3.66
CA LEU A 24 -9.15 -8.14 -2.93
C LEU A 24 -8.49 -7.14 -3.89
N LEU A 25 -7.61 -7.61 -4.78
CA LEU A 25 -6.94 -6.73 -5.74
C LEU A 25 -7.95 -5.97 -6.62
N LYS A 26 -9.02 -6.63 -7.10
CA LYS A 26 -10.10 -5.98 -7.86
C LYS A 26 -10.84 -4.92 -7.03
N LYS A 27 -11.16 -5.21 -5.77
CA LYS A 27 -11.81 -4.24 -4.88
C LYS A 27 -10.93 -3.00 -4.68
N TRP A 28 -9.64 -3.18 -4.41
CA TRP A 28 -8.72 -2.06 -4.20
C TRP A 28 -8.40 -1.30 -5.50
N ALA A 29 -8.48 -1.94 -6.67
CA ALA A 29 -8.43 -1.24 -7.95
C ALA A 29 -9.53 -0.17 -8.06
N GLY A 30 -10.74 -0.48 -7.61
CA GLY A 30 -11.85 0.48 -7.54
C GLY A 30 -11.59 1.61 -6.54
N VAL A 31 -11.06 1.28 -5.36
CA VAL A 31 -10.71 2.26 -4.33
C VAL A 31 -9.64 3.25 -4.84
N PHE A 32 -8.55 2.75 -5.43
CA PHE A 32 -7.50 3.61 -5.97
C PHE A 32 -8.00 4.48 -7.10
N ARG A 33 -8.82 3.94 -8.01
CA ARG A 33 -9.45 4.73 -9.06
C ARG A 33 -10.27 5.89 -8.48
N ASN A 34 -11.11 5.63 -7.48
CA ASN A 34 -11.93 6.66 -6.85
C ASN A 34 -11.06 7.76 -6.21
N ILE A 35 -9.99 7.38 -5.50
CA ILE A 35 -9.07 8.35 -4.89
C ILE A 35 -8.42 9.22 -5.98
N LEU A 36 -7.82 8.59 -6.98
CA LEU A 36 -7.11 9.27 -8.06
C LEU A 36 -8.03 10.17 -8.91
N ASP A 37 -9.24 9.70 -9.22
CA ASP A 37 -10.20 10.48 -10.00
C ASP A 37 -10.71 11.70 -9.21
N SER A 38 -10.85 11.57 -7.89
CA SER A 38 -11.27 12.66 -6.98
C SER A 38 -10.17 13.65 -6.62
N ASP A 39 -8.91 13.32 -6.88
CA ASP A 39 -7.78 14.14 -6.46
C ASP A 39 -7.59 15.39 -7.35
N ASN A 40 -7.12 16.47 -6.74
CA ASN A 40 -6.82 17.74 -7.40
C ASN A 40 -5.32 17.92 -7.72
N TYR A 41 -4.49 16.96 -7.35
CA TYR A 41 -3.04 16.87 -7.54
C TYR A 41 -2.26 18.08 -7.01
N SER A 42 -2.87 18.89 -6.16
CA SER A 42 -2.27 20.11 -5.63
C SER A 42 -1.66 19.87 -4.24
N PRO A 43 -0.55 20.53 -3.90
CA PRO A 43 0.03 20.55 -2.55
C PRO A 43 -1.02 20.78 -1.46
N ILE A 44 -1.07 19.93 -0.42
CA ILE A 44 -2.04 20.06 0.68
C ILE A 44 -1.73 21.32 1.50
N PRO A 45 -2.61 22.34 1.54
CA PRO A 45 -2.42 23.50 2.39
C PRO A 45 -2.83 23.19 3.83
N VAL A 46 -2.02 23.66 4.78
CA VAL A 46 -2.33 23.59 6.21
C VAL A 46 -2.20 24.98 6.82
N THR A 47 -3.25 25.39 7.53
CA THR A 47 -3.38 26.72 8.14
C THR A 47 -3.19 26.68 9.65
N SER A 48 -3.12 25.48 10.24
CA SER A 48 -2.98 25.28 11.67
C SER A 48 -2.19 24.01 12.00
N GLU A 49 -1.65 23.97 13.22
CA GLU A 49 -0.96 22.80 13.78
C GLU A 49 -1.86 21.56 13.80
N GLU A 50 -3.16 21.73 14.05
CA GLU A 50 -4.13 20.63 14.05
C GLU A 50 -4.24 19.98 12.67
N THR A 51 -4.37 20.80 11.62
CA THR A 51 -4.42 20.30 10.23
C THR A 51 -3.12 19.64 9.80
N TYR A 52 -1.97 20.15 10.26
CA TYR A 52 -0.67 19.54 10.04
C TYR A 52 -0.57 18.16 10.71
N LYS A 53 -0.87 18.08 12.02
CA LYS A 53 -0.87 16.84 12.81
C LYS A 53 -1.78 15.77 12.20
N LYS A 54 -2.92 16.17 11.66
CA LYS A 54 -3.85 15.25 10.98
C LYS A 54 -3.23 14.57 9.75
N VAL A 55 -2.42 15.29 8.97
CA VAL A 55 -1.76 14.73 7.76
C VAL A 55 -0.59 13.83 8.17
N VAL A 56 0.29 14.28 9.08
CA VAL A 56 1.43 13.46 9.54
C VAL A 56 0.99 12.23 10.36
N GLY A 57 -0.18 12.27 10.99
CA GLY A 57 -0.77 11.09 11.64
C GLY A 57 -1.29 10.04 10.66
N GLN A 58 -1.59 10.44 9.42
CA GLN A 58 -2.05 9.55 8.35
C GLN A 58 -0.92 9.06 7.44
N PHE A 59 0.14 9.84 7.31
CA PHE A 59 1.24 9.54 6.41
C PHE A 59 2.58 9.87 7.08
N PRO A 60 3.52 8.90 7.13
CA PRO A 60 4.81 9.10 7.77
C PRO A 60 5.66 10.08 6.96
N PHE A 61 5.55 11.35 7.30
CA PHE A 61 6.28 12.44 6.68
C PHE A 61 7.04 13.24 7.73
N GLN A 62 8.33 13.46 7.48
CA GLN A 62 9.22 14.25 8.32
C GLN A 62 9.98 15.22 7.44
N ASP A 63 9.80 16.51 7.69
CA ASP A 63 10.49 17.59 7.00
C ASP A 63 10.78 18.71 8.01
N THR A 64 12.03 18.75 8.47
CA THR A 64 12.52 19.70 9.46
C THR A 64 12.42 21.15 8.99
N GLU A 65 12.48 21.40 7.67
CA GLU A 65 12.31 22.74 7.14
C GLU A 65 10.84 23.14 7.21
N LEU A 66 9.93 22.28 6.73
CA LEU A 66 8.49 22.53 6.78
C LEU A 66 7.98 22.70 8.23
N GLU A 67 8.53 21.96 9.18
CA GLU A 67 8.17 22.09 10.60
C GLU A 67 8.47 23.47 11.17
N LYS A 68 9.60 24.08 10.79
CA LYS A 68 10.03 25.41 11.26
C LYS A 68 9.26 26.57 10.62
N HIS A 69 8.62 26.35 9.48
CA HIS A 69 7.88 27.42 8.79
C HIS A 69 6.59 27.80 9.55
N PRO A 70 6.29 29.11 9.66
CA PRO A 70 5.02 29.56 10.21
C PRO A 70 3.85 29.16 9.31
N PHE A 71 2.66 29.05 9.89
CA PHE A 71 1.43 28.83 9.13
C PHE A 71 1.01 30.10 8.37
N PRO A 72 0.40 29.98 7.17
CA PRO A 72 0.06 28.73 6.48
C PRO A 72 1.25 28.13 5.71
N LYS A 73 1.33 26.81 5.70
CA LYS A 73 2.36 26.04 4.96
C LYS A 73 1.71 24.95 4.09
N LYS A 74 2.48 24.33 3.20
CA LYS A 74 1.96 23.33 2.25
C LYS A 74 2.82 22.08 2.26
N PHE A 75 2.20 20.90 2.28
CA PHE A 75 2.92 19.66 2.00
C PHE A 75 3.31 19.60 0.53
N PRO A 76 4.45 18.98 0.18
CA PRO A 76 4.90 18.89 -1.20
C PRO A 76 4.06 17.95 -2.07
N PHE A 77 3.16 17.17 -1.46
CA PHE A 77 2.28 16.22 -2.12
C PHE A 77 0.80 16.60 -1.92
N SER A 78 -0.04 15.98 -2.74
CA SER A 78 -1.51 16.07 -2.70
C SER A 78 -2.13 15.00 -1.79
N GLU A 79 -3.43 15.13 -1.53
CA GLU A 79 -4.24 14.20 -0.72
C GLU A 79 -4.16 12.74 -1.21
N PHE A 80 -3.81 12.51 -2.48
CA PHE A 80 -3.61 11.20 -3.08
C PHE A 80 -2.59 10.38 -2.27
N VAL A 81 -1.48 10.98 -1.86
CA VAL A 81 -0.40 10.27 -1.16
C VAL A 81 -0.86 9.69 0.19
N PRO A 82 -1.35 10.49 1.16
CA PRO A 82 -1.81 9.95 2.44
C PRO A 82 -3.00 9.00 2.27
N LYS A 83 -3.93 9.29 1.35
CA LYS A 83 -5.10 8.43 1.12
C LYS A 83 -4.69 7.06 0.58
N VAL A 84 -3.82 7.00 -0.42
CA VAL A 84 -3.38 5.73 -0.99
C VAL A 84 -2.49 4.96 -0.02
N TYR A 85 -1.60 5.63 0.71
CA TYR A 85 -0.83 5.00 1.78
C TYR A 85 -1.74 4.30 2.81
N ASN A 86 -2.78 5.00 3.29
CA ASN A 86 -3.76 4.41 4.21
C ASN A 86 -4.49 3.23 3.59
N GLN A 87 -4.92 3.30 2.33
CA GLN A 87 -5.59 2.17 1.67
C GLN A 87 -4.67 0.95 1.47
N ILE A 88 -3.36 1.15 1.33
CA ILE A 88 -2.40 0.05 1.31
C ILE A 88 -2.32 -0.60 2.71
N LYS A 89 -2.32 0.18 3.79
CA LYS A 89 -2.41 -0.38 5.15
C LYS A 89 -3.70 -1.16 5.38
N GLU A 90 -4.84 -0.65 4.92
CA GLU A 90 -6.13 -1.36 4.98
C GLU A 90 -6.11 -2.65 4.15
N PHE A 91 -5.44 -2.66 2.99
CA PHE A 91 -5.24 -3.89 2.22
C PHE A 91 -4.42 -4.93 3.01
N ILE A 92 -3.31 -4.50 3.61
CA ILE A 92 -2.44 -5.35 4.43
C ILE A 92 -3.24 -5.96 5.59
N TYR A 93 -4.05 -5.16 6.29
CA TYR A 93 -4.95 -5.68 7.33
C TYR A 93 -5.99 -6.67 6.80
N ALA A 94 -6.55 -6.42 5.62
CA ALA A 94 -7.49 -7.36 4.99
C ALA A 94 -6.81 -8.69 4.62
N CYS A 95 -5.55 -8.67 4.18
CA CYS A 95 -4.75 -9.88 3.96
C CYS A 95 -4.46 -10.61 5.27
N LEU A 96 -4.10 -9.89 6.34
CA LEU A 96 -3.87 -10.48 7.66
C LEU A 96 -5.14 -11.15 8.20
N LYS A 97 -6.27 -10.45 8.20
CA LYS A 97 -7.55 -10.98 8.67
C LYS A 97 -7.97 -12.24 7.90
N PHE A 98 -7.71 -12.29 6.60
CA PHE A 98 -7.98 -13.49 5.81
C PHE A 98 -7.07 -14.67 6.19
N SER A 99 -5.82 -14.40 6.58
CA SER A 99 -4.90 -15.47 6.97
C SER A 99 -5.22 -16.10 8.32
N GLU A 100 -5.97 -15.42 9.19
CA GLU A 100 -6.39 -15.95 10.50
C GLU A 100 -7.22 -17.24 10.34
N ASP A 101 -8.04 -17.32 9.29
CA ASP A 101 -8.90 -18.47 9.00
C ASP A 101 -8.16 -19.65 8.33
N LEU A 102 -6.88 -19.47 7.94
CA LEU A 102 -6.10 -20.45 7.17
C LEU A 102 -5.12 -21.27 8.00
N HIS A 103 -5.01 -21.02 9.32
CA HIS A 103 -4.07 -21.71 10.24
C HIS A 103 -2.61 -21.72 9.75
N LEU A 104 -2.18 -20.67 9.06
CA LEU A 104 -0.81 -20.52 8.56
C LEU A 104 0.17 -20.14 9.68
N SER A 105 1.45 -20.49 9.50
CA SER A 105 2.52 -19.97 10.37
C SER A 105 2.73 -18.47 10.14
N SER A 106 3.24 -17.75 11.15
CA SER A 106 3.53 -16.31 11.02
C SER A 106 4.44 -15.98 9.83
N THR A 107 5.39 -16.87 9.50
CA THR A 107 6.27 -16.74 8.34
C THR A 107 5.53 -16.87 7.01
N GLU A 108 4.58 -17.81 6.90
CA GLU A 108 3.77 -17.96 5.69
C GLU A 108 2.81 -16.78 5.50
N VAL A 109 2.25 -16.26 6.61
CA VAL A 109 1.42 -15.06 6.60
C VAL A 109 2.23 -13.83 6.14
N ASP A 110 3.43 -13.63 6.69
CA ASP A 110 4.32 -12.53 6.31
C ASP A 110 4.65 -12.57 4.81
N ASP A 111 5.07 -13.73 4.30
CA ASP A 111 5.37 -13.93 2.87
C ASP A 111 4.14 -13.69 1.99
N MET A 112 2.97 -14.17 2.40
CA MET A 112 1.71 -13.97 1.67
C MET A 112 1.34 -12.48 1.59
N ILE A 113 1.41 -11.76 2.72
CA ILE A 113 1.10 -10.33 2.79
C ILE A 113 2.06 -9.54 1.92
N ARG A 114 3.36 -9.83 1.97
CA ARG A 114 4.38 -9.14 1.17
C ARG A 114 4.17 -9.37 -0.33
N LYS A 115 3.95 -10.63 -0.76
CA LYS A 115 3.65 -10.96 -2.16
C LYS A 115 2.38 -10.27 -2.64
N SER A 116 1.31 -10.29 -1.84
CA SER A 116 0.02 -9.66 -2.19
C SER A 116 0.14 -8.14 -2.27
N THR A 117 0.87 -7.53 -1.33
CA THR A 117 1.13 -6.08 -1.32
C THR A 117 1.98 -5.66 -2.51
N ASN A 118 2.97 -6.48 -2.89
CA ASN A 118 3.73 -6.26 -4.11
C ASN A 118 2.86 -6.31 -5.36
N LEU A 119 1.94 -7.26 -5.48
CA LEU A 119 0.96 -7.30 -6.58
C LEU A 119 0.03 -6.08 -6.57
N LEU A 120 -0.40 -5.63 -5.39
CA LEU A 120 -1.20 -4.42 -5.24
C LEU A 120 -0.45 -3.19 -5.81
N LEU A 121 0.81 -3.00 -5.41
CA LEU A 121 1.62 -1.87 -5.85
C LEU A 121 1.96 -1.97 -7.35
N THR A 122 2.61 -3.07 -7.75
CA THR A 122 3.20 -3.25 -9.09
C THR A 122 2.15 -3.38 -10.20
N ARG A 123 1.02 -4.02 -9.91
CA ARG A 123 -0.04 -4.29 -10.90
C ARG A 123 -1.19 -3.32 -10.74
N THR A 124 -1.78 -3.27 -9.55
CA THR A 124 -3.10 -2.62 -9.37
C THR A 124 -2.98 -1.09 -9.32
N LEU A 125 -2.08 -0.58 -8.48
CA LEU A 125 -1.84 0.85 -8.36
C LEU A 125 -1.16 1.41 -9.62
N SER A 126 -0.15 0.71 -10.16
CA SER A 126 0.50 1.09 -11.42
C SER A 126 -0.51 1.23 -12.57
N ASN A 127 -1.39 0.23 -12.77
CA ASN A 127 -2.44 0.31 -13.80
C ASN A 127 -3.41 1.48 -13.55
N SER A 128 -3.72 1.78 -12.28
CA SER A 128 -4.60 2.90 -11.94
C SER A 128 -3.94 4.25 -12.26
N LEU A 129 -2.65 4.41 -11.98
CA LEU A 129 -1.87 5.60 -12.33
C LEU A 129 -1.74 5.78 -13.85
N GLN A 130 -1.42 4.71 -14.59
CA GLN A 130 -1.35 4.77 -16.06
C GLN A 130 -2.68 5.22 -16.67
N ASN A 131 -3.80 4.75 -16.13
CA ASN A 131 -5.13 5.16 -16.58
C ASN A 131 -5.40 6.65 -16.35
N VAL A 132 -4.93 7.21 -15.24
CA VAL A 132 -5.06 8.63 -14.92
C VAL A 132 -4.20 9.48 -15.85
N ILE A 133 -2.93 9.10 -16.03
CA ILE A 133 -1.96 9.79 -16.90
C ILE A 133 -2.50 9.89 -18.33
N LYS A 134 -3.16 8.82 -18.82
CA LYS A 134 -3.75 8.82 -20.16
C LYS A 134 -5.01 9.68 -20.30
N ARG A 135 -5.78 9.85 -19.21
CA ARG A 135 -7.11 10.50 -19.25
C ARG A 135 -7.08 11.98 -18.93
N LYS A 136 -6.24 12.39 -17.99
CA LYS A 136 -6.20 13.78 -17.52
C LYS A 136 -4.91 14.45 -18.03
N ASN A 137 -5.02 15.66 -18.56
CA ASN A 137 -3.88 16.57 -18.77
C ASN A 137 -3.37 17.13 -17.42
N ILE A 138 -3.19 16.28 -16.41
CA ILE A 138 -2.51 16.67 -15.16
C ILE A 138 -1.04 16.90 -15.52
N GLY A 139 -0.39 17.85 -14.86
CA GLY A 139 1.06 17.97 -14.98
C GLY A 139 1.71 16.66 -14.52
N LEU A 140 2.53 16.08 -15.39
CA LEU A 140 3.28 14.86 -15.07
C LEU A 140 4.16 15.08 -13.83
N THR A 141 4.58 16.31 -13.59
CA THR A 141 5.37 16.74 -12.43
C THR A 141 4.64 16.46 -11.11
N GLU A 142 3.36 16.81 -10.96
CA GLU A 142 2.62 16.55 -9.72
C GLU A 142 2.46 15.05 -9.47
N ILE A 143 2.20 14.26 -10.53
CA ILE A 143 2.12 12.81 -10.42
C ILE A 143 3.48 12.24 -9.96
N ILE A 144 4.58 12.67 -10.57
CA ILE A 144 5.95 12.24 -10.21
C ILE A 144 6.28 12.58 -8.76
N ILE A 145 5.95 13.79 -8.30
CA ILE A 145 6.19 14.19 -6.92
C ILE A 145 5.42 13.28 -5.97
N ASN A 146 4.12 13.08 -6.23
CA ASN A 146 3.29 12.24 -5.37
C ASN A 146 3.77 10.77 -5.33
N THR A 147 4.09 10.18 -6.49
CA THR A 147 4.58 8.79 -6.54
C THR A 147 5.95 8.66 -5.87
N THR A 148 6.81 9.67 -5.96
CA THR A 148 8.09 9.71 -5.22
C THR A 148 7.88 9.70 -3.71
N HIS A 149 6.90 10.44 -3.19
CA HIS A 149 6.58 10.41 -1.76
C HIS A 149 6.01 9.07 -1.33
N LEU A 150 5.14 8.48 -2.14
CA LEU A 150 4.60 7.14 -1.88
C LEU A 150 5.71 6.08 -1.89
N GLU A 151 6.65 6.15 -2.83
CA GLU A 151 7.82 5.27 -2.90
C GLU A 151 8.67 5.35 -1.63
N LYS A 152 9.01 6.57 -1.19
CA LYS A 152 9.76 6.79 0.07
C LYS A 152 9.05 6.22 1.28
N SER A 153 7.72 6.13 1.23
CA SER A 153 6.92 5.60 2.33
C SER A 153 6.89 4.06 2.40
N CYS A 154 7.34 3.35 1.36
CA CYS A 154 7.30 1.89 1.31
C CYS A 154 8.11 1.24 2.45
N LYS A 155 9.19 1.85 2.92
CA LYS A 155 9.94 1.36 4.10
C LYS A 155 9.06 1.29 5.36
N TYR A 156 8.16 2.26 5.55
CA TYR A 156 7.24 2.24 6.70
C TYR A 156 6.13 1.19 6.52
N LEU A 157 5.79 0.83 5.28
CA LEU A 157 4.91 -0.31 5.01
C LEU A 157 5.63 -1.64 5.32
N GLU A 158 6.92 -1.75 5.01
CA GLU A 158 7.72 -2.93 5.39
C GLU A 158 7.79 -3.11 6.90
N GLU A 159 8.11 -2.03 7.63
CA GLU A 159 8.10 -2.01 9.10
C GLU A 159 6.71 -2.33 9.65
N PHE A 160 5.66 -1.78 9.04
CA PHE A 160 4.28 -2.07 9.43
C PHE A 160 3.94 -3.55 9.28
N ILE A 161 4.31 -4.19 8.16
CA ILE A 161 4.12 -5.63 7.94
C ILE A 161 4.89 -6.44 8.99
N THR A 162 6.17 -6.12 9.22
CA THR A 162 7.00 -6.78 10.25
C THR A 162 6.37 -6.68 11.64
N ASN A 163 5.82 -5.52 12.00
CA ASN A 163 5.20 -5.29 13.31
C ASN A 163 3.91 -6.09 13.51
N ILE A 164 3.10 -6.24 12.46
CA ILE A 164 1.83 -7.00 12.57
C ILE A 164 2.04 -8.51 12.49
N THR A 165 3.08 -8.99 11.79
CA THR A 165 3.38 -10.43 11.67
C THR A 165 4.33 -10.94 12.75
N ASN A 166 5.06 -10.05 13.44
CA ASN A 166 6.14 -10.35 14.38
C ASN A 166 7.28 -11.17 13.76
N VAL A 167 7.49 -11.09 12.45
CA VAL A 167 8.57 -11.79 11.73
C VAL A 167 9.73 -10.82 11.46
N LEU A 168 10.90 -11.12 12.06
CA LEU A 168 12.08 -10.27 11.93
C LEU A 168 12.72 -10.37 10.53
N PRO A 169 13.14 -9.24 9.92
CA PRO A 169 13.74 -9.22 8.58
C PRO A 169 15.00 -10.07 8.44
N GLU A 170 15.75 -10.29 9.53
CA GLU A 170 17.03 -11.01 9.54
C GLU A 170 16.89 -12.53 9.56
N THR A 171 15.68 -13.06 9.80
CA THR A 171 15.46 -14.50 9.98
C THR A 171 15.08 -15.24 8.69
N VAL A 172 14.74 -14.53 7.61
CA VAL A 172 14.21 -15.13 6.37
C VAL A 172 14.68 -14.33 5.15
N HIS A 173 14.78 -14.98 3.98
CA HIS A 173 14.82 -14.33 2.67
C HIS A 173 13.50 -13.59 2.36
N THR A 174 13.13 -12.66 3.23
CA THR A 174 11.84 -11.98 3.22
C THR A 174 11.72 -11.13 1.97
N THR A 175 10.61 -11.29 1.24
CA THR A 175 10.39 -10.57 -0.02
C THR A 175 10.25 -9.07 0.27
N LYS A 176 11.23 -8.26 -0.13
CA LYS A 176 11.14 -6.79 0.01
C LYS A 176 9.97 -6.22 -0.79
N LEU A 177 9.45 -5.05 -0.39
CA LEU A 177 8.45 -4.36 -1.18
C LEU A 177 9.11 -3.71 -2.40
N TYR A 178 8.69 -4.13 -3.59
CA TYR A 178 9.19 -3.61 -4.88
C TYR A 178 8.53 -2.28 -5.27
N GLY A 179 7.94 -1.54 -4.31
CA GLY A 179 7.42 -0.19 -4.57
C GLY A 179 8.48 0.72 -5.20
N THR A 180 9.76 0.52 -4.84
CA THR A 180 10.93 1.26 -5.35
C THR A 180 11.24 1.05 -6.83
N THR A 181 10.77 -0.03 -7.46
CA THR A 181 10.87 -0.24 -8.92
C THR A 181 9.56 0.02 -9.63
N THR A 182 8.45 0.08 -8.89
CA THR A 182 7.10 0.26 -9.45
C THR A 182 6.83 1.69 -9.91
N PHE A 183 7.43 2.66 -9.24
CA PHE A 183 7.18 4.09 -9.48
C PHE A 183 8.28 4.79 -10.29
N LYS A 184 9.31 4.04 -10.75
CA LYS A 184 10.35 4.51 -11.66
C LYS A 184 9.95 4.39 -13.12
#